data_AF-B4KXA1-F1
#
_entry.id   AF-B4KXA1-F1
#
_cell.length_a   1.000
_cell.length_b   1.000
_cell.length_c   1.000
_cell.angle_alpha   90.00
_cell.angle_beta   90.00
_cell.angle_gamma   90.00
#
_symmetry.space_group_name_H-M   'P 1'
#
loop_
_entity.id
_entity.type
_entity.pdbx_description
1 polymer ?
#
loop_
_entity_poly.entity_id
_entity_poly.type
_entity_poly.pdbx_seq_one_letter_code
_entity_poly.pdbx_strand_id
1 'polypeptide(L)'
;MCNPQQTPTSEQQQQQHAAASTAYALYLHREELRRRKLHSVRTSATKIQLTNELIARTKQNIRECSDEDLEILARETIFKKSLQRHLHYRRMQLQAWIQAKRQGKIAKVEPKRSI
;
A
#
# COMPACT_ATOMS: atom_id res chain seq x y z
N MET A 1 -28.72 -46.23 38.51
CA MET A 1 -29.11 -45.39 37.37
C MET A 1 -28.10 -44.26 37.27
N CYS A 2 -26.98 -44.48 36.58
CA CYS A 2 -25.95 -43.44 36.38
C CYS A 2 -26.30 -42.61 35.15
N ASN A 3 -26.34 -41.29 35.33
CA ASN A 3 -26.52 -40.32 34.27
C ASN A 3 -25.13 -39.81 33.86
N PRO A 4 -24.67 -39.95 32.59
CA PRO A 4 -23.37 -39.42 32.19
C PRO A 4 -23.49 -37.91 31.95
N GLN A 5 -22.95 -37.14 32.88
CA GLN A 5 -22.70 -35.70 32.74
C GLN A 5 -21.71 -35.49 31.58
N GLN A 6 -22.18 -34.90 30.48
CA GLN A 6 -21.31 -34.46 29.39
C GLN A 6 -20.54 -33.20 29.85
N THR A 7 -19.26 -33.36 30.14
CA THR A 7 -18.33 -32.25 30.34
C THR A 7 -17.93 -31.67 28.98
N PRO A 8 -18.00 -30.33 28.75
CA PRO A 8 -17.51 -29.74 27.52
C PRO A 8 -15.98 -29.88 27.43
N THR A 9 -15.53 -30.41 26.30
CA THR A 9 -14.16 -30.79 25.97
C THR A 9 -13.21 -29.59 25.92
N SER A 10 -12.13 -29.62 26.72
CA SER A 10 -11.10 -28.58 26.84
C SER A 10 -10.40 -28.21 25.51
N GLU A 11 -10.52 -29.04 24.48
CA GLU A 11 -9.97 -28.78 23.14
C GLU A 11 -10.67 -27.62 22.41
N GLN A 12 -11.96 -27.39 22.68
CA GLN A 12 -12.73 -26.35 22.00
C GLN A 12 -12.34 -24.91 22.43
N GLN A 13 -11.90 -24.74 23.68
CA GLN A 13 -11.45 -23.42 24.17
C GLN A 13 -10.05 -23.07 23.65
N GLN A 14 -9.14 -24.03 23.54
CA GLN A 14 -7.78 -23.80 23.07
C GLN A 14 -7.72 -23.45 21.56
N GLN A 15 -8.62 -24.03 20.77
CA GLN A 15 -8.80 -23.67 19.36
C GLN A 15 -9.40 -22.27 19.16
N GLN A 16 -10.27 -21.80 20.06
CA GLN A 16 -10.81 -20.45 20.01
C GLN A 16 -9.76 -19.38 20.34
N HIS A 17 -8.91 -19.62 21.33
CA HIS A 17 -7.80 -18.70 21.65
C HIS A 17 -6.73 -18.66 20.54
N ALA A 18 -6.38 -19.81 19.95
CA ALA A 18 -5.47 -19.87 18.81
C ALA A 18 -6.06 -19.18 17.55
N ALA A 19 -7.36 -19.34 17.31
CA ALA A 19 -8.06 -18.67 16.21
C ALA A 19 -8.14 -17.15 16.43
N ALA A 20 -8.39 -16.68 17.66
CA ALA A 20 -8.38 -15.26 18.00
C ALA A 20 -6.99 -14.63 17.83
N SER A 21 -5.95 -15.33 18.27
CA SER A 21 -4.55 -14.92 18.09
C SER A 21 -4.17 -14.84 16.59
N THR A 22 -4.61 -15.82 15.80
CA THR A 22 -4.40 -15.84 14.34
C THR A 22 -5.16 -14.70 13.65
N ALA A 23 -6.41 -14.47 14.03
CA ALA A 23 -7.24 -13.38 13.49
C ALA A 23 -6.61 -12.01 13.78
N TYR A 24 -6.08 -11.83 14.99
CA TYR A 24 -5.39 -10.60 15.39
C TYR A 24 -4.06 -10.41 14.62
N ALA A 25 -3.25 -11.45 14.46
CA ALA A 25 -2.03 -11.40 13.66
C ALA A 25 -2.33 -11.03 12.18
N LEU A 26 -3.38 -11.61 11.60
CA LEU A 26 -3.83 -11.27 10.25
C LEU A 26 -4.33 -9.82 10.15
N TYR A 27 -5.01 -9.32 11.17
CA TYR A 27 -5.42 -7.92 11.26
C TYR A 27 -4.21 -6.98 11.27
N LEU A 28 -3.24 -7.20 12.16
CA LEU A 28 -2.01 -6.40 12.24
C LEU A 28 -1.23 -6.40 10.93
N HIS A 29 -1.12 -7.57 10.27
CA HIS A 29 -0.48 -7.66 8.97
C HIS A 29 -1.20 -6.81 7.91
N ARG A 30 -2.55 -6.83 7.88
CA ARG A 30 -3.35 -5.99 6.97
C ARG A 30 -3.19 -4.50 7.27
N GLU A 31 -3.15 -4.11 8.54
CA GLU A 31 -2.85 -2.73 8.98
C GLU A 31 -1.48 -2.27 8.47
N GLU A 32 -0.46 -3.10 8.68
CA GLU A 32 0.92 -2.80 8.27
C GLU A 32 1.03 -2.64 6.73
N LEU A 33 0.38 -3.53 5.97
CA LEU A 33 0.29 -3.40 4.52
C LEU A 33 -0.40 -2.09 4.09
N ARG A 34 -1.43 -1.64 4.82
CA ARG A 34 -2.12 -0.37 4.52
C ARG A 34 -1.22 0.82 4.83
N ARG A 35 -0.54 0.81 5.98
CA ARG A 35 0.41 1.82 6.41
C ARG A 35 1.51 2.03 5.38
N ARG A 36 2.16 0.95 4.92
CA ARG A 36 3.21 1.00 3.88
C ARG A 36 2.73 1.62 2.57
N LYS A 37 1.52 1.25 2.13
CA LYS A 37 0.91 1.82 0.91
C LYS A 37 0.66 3.33 1.04
N LEU A 38 0.18 3.79 2.20
CA LEU A 38 -0.05 5.21 2.45
C LEU A 38 1.26 6.00 2.52
N HIS A 39 2.27 5.48 3.22
CA HIS A 39 3.59 6.11 3.27
C HIS A 39 4.23 6.20 1.88
N SER A 40 4.13 5.16 1.05
CA SER A 40 4.67 5.20 -0.32
C SER A 40 4.09 6.35 -1.15
N VAL A 41 2.78 6.61 -1.05
CA VAL A 41 2.13 7.73 -1.74
C VAL A 41 2.60 9.08 -1.18
N ARG A 42 2.64 9.23 0.15
CA ARG A 42 3.12 10.45 0.81
C ARG A 42 4.57 10.75 0.47
N THR A 43 5.45 9.76 0.58
CA THR A 43 6.86 9.86 0.19
C THR A 43 7.02 10.25 -1.28
N SER A 44 6.22 9.68 -2.18
CA SER A 44 6.26 10.06 -3.60
C SER A 44 5.80 11.51 -3.83
N ALA A 45 4.78 11.97 -3.11
CA ALA A 45 4.34 13.36 -3.16
C ALA A 45 5.41 14.33 -2.66
N THR A 46 6.04 14.03 -1.52
CA THR A 46 7.15 14.83 -0.98
C THR A 46 8.35 14.83 -1.93
N LYS A 47 8.70 13.69 -2.54
CA LYS A 47 9.74 13.63 -3.57
C LYS A 47 9.45 14.57 -4.74
N ILE A 48 8.20 14.58 -5.23
CA ILE A 48 7.79 15.53 -6.29
C ILE A 48 7.95 16.98 -5.84
N GLN A 49 7.57 17.32 -4.61
CA GLN A 49 7.71 18.68 -4.08
C GLN A 49 9.19 19.11 -4.01
N LEU A 50 10.04 18.29 -3.40
CA LEU A 50 11.48 18.56 -3.30
C LEU A 50 12.13 18.66 -4.69
N THR A 51 11.80 17.76 -5.61
CA THR A 51 12.27 17.81 -7.00
C THR A 51 11.80 19.09 -7.71
N ASN A 52 10.57 19.57 -7.46
CA ASN A 52 10.12 20.85 -8.03
C ASN A 52 10.94 22.03 -7.52
N GLU A 53 11.21 22.07 -6.22
CA GLU A 53 12.03 23.13 -5.62
C GLU A 53 13.45 23.11 -6.17
N LEU A 54 14.05 21.92 -6.31
CA LEU A 54 15.38 21.77 -6.90
C LEU A 54 15.42 22.29 -8.34
N ILE A 55 14.47 21.85 -9.18
CA ILE A 55 14.34 22.33 -10.57
C ILE A 55 14.16 23.84 -10.61
N ALA A 56 13.33 24.42 -9.74
CA ALA A 56 13.07 25.85 -9.71
C ALA A 56 14.34 26.66 -9.36
N ARG A 57 15.10 26.21 -8.37
CA ARG A 57 16.37 26.83 -7.97
C ARG A 57 17.40 26.77 -9.11
N THR A 58 17.58 25.61 -9.73
CA THR A 58 18.53 25.47 -10.85
C THR A 58 18.11 26.33 -12.05
N LYS A 59 16.81 26.41 -12.35
CA LYS A 59 16.31 27.30 -13.42
C LYS A 59 16.45 28.79 -13.11
N GLN A 60 16.44 29.20 -11.85
CA GLN A 60 16.63 30.59 -11.47
C GLN A 60 18.06 31.07 -11.78
N ASN A 61 19.03 30.16 -11.72
CA ASN A 61 20.44 30.42 -12.03
C ASN A 61 20.81 30.00 -13.46
N ILE A 62 19.86 29.97 -14.40
CA ILE A 62 20.09 29.38 -15.73
C ILE A 62 21.20 30.06 -16.54
N ARG A 63 21.55 31.31 -16.22
CA ARG A 63 22.65 32.05 -16.85
C ARG A 63 24.03 31.60 -16.36
N GLU A 64 24.10 30.98 -15.19
CA GLU A 64 25.31 30.46 -14.54
C GLU A 64 25.24 28.92 -14.41
N CYS A 65 24.30 28.30 -15.12
CA CYS A 65 24.04 26.86 -15.09
C CYS A 65 25.25 26.12 -15.67
N SER A 66 25.87 25.26 -14.86
CA SER A 66 26.91 24.36 -15.36
C SER A 66 26.31 23.22 -16.19
N ASP A 67 27.14 22.51 -16.96
CA ASP A 67 26.70 21.30 -17.67
C ASP A 67 26.16 20.23 -16.70
N GLU A 68 26.73 20.14 -15.49
CA GLU A 68 26.26 19.27 -14.43
C GLU A 68 24.85 19.66 -13.96
N ASP A 69 24.56 20.95 -13.83
CA ASP A 69 23.23 21.45 -13.48
C ASP A 69 22.19 21.11 -14.57
N LEU A 70 22.56 21.15 -15.85
CA LEU A 70 21.69 20.69 -16.95
C LEU A 70 21.39 19.19 -16.84
N GLU A 71 22.39 18.37 -16.53
CA GLU A 71 22.18 16.94 -16.29
C GLU A 71 21.29 16.67 -15.07
N ILE A 72 21.47 17.42 -13.98
CA ILE A 72 20.61 17.35 -12.79
C ILE A 72 19.17 17.71 -13.20
N LEU A 73 18.96 18.81 -13.92
CA LEU A 73 17.64 19.22 -14.40
C LEU A 73 16.97 18.14 -15.27
N ALA A 74 17.70 17.54 -16.19
CA ALA A 74 17.19 16.49 -17.06
C ALA A 74 16.77 15.26 -16.24
N ARG A 75 17.65 14.77 -15.35
CA ARG A 75 17.39 13.62 -14.47
C ARG A 75 16.15 13.84 -13.60
N GLU A 76 16.10 14.99 -12.93
CA GLU A 76 15.01 15.33 -12.02
C GLU A 76 13.68 15.54 -12.75
N THR A 77 13.71 16.10 -13.95
CA THR A 77 12.52 16.24 -14.79
C THR A 77 11.94 14.88 -15.18
N ILE A 78 12.80 13.93 -15.57
CA ILE A 78 12.38 12.56 -15.91
C ILE A 78 11.84 11.86 -14.66
N PHE A 79 12.56 11.98 -13.54
CA PHE A 79 12.17 11.37 -12.26
C PHE A 79 10.79 11.85 -11.78
N LYS A 80 10.56 13.17 -11.81
CA LYS A 80 9.26 13.77 -11.49
C LYS A 80 8.13 13.19 -12.34
N LYS A 81 8.32 13.13 -13.67
CA LYS A 81 7.32 12.56 -14.60
C LYS A 81 7.02 11.10 -14.28
N SER A 82 8.05 10.32 -13.93
CA SER A 82 7.90 8.92 -13.52
C SER A 82 7.06 8.78 -12.25
N LEU A 83 7.34 9.57 -11.21
CA LEU A 83 6.56 9.57 -9.97
C LEU A 83 5.09 9.99 -10.19
N GLN A 84 4.87 11.03 -10.98
CA GLN A 84 3.52 11.48 -11.34
C GLN A 84 2.73 10.39 -12.05
N ARG A 85 3.36 9.69 -13.00
CA ARG A 85 2.76 8.56 -13.72
C ARG A 85 2.42 7.40 -12.78
N HIS A 86 3.32 7.06 -11.86
CA HIS A 86 3.08 6.01 -10.86
C HIS A 86 1.86 6.34 -9.99
N LEU A 87 1.78 7.58 -9.48
CA LEU A 87 0.65 8.03 -8.66
C LEU A 87 -0.66 8.06 -9.47
N HIS A 88 -0.62 8.47 -10.74
CA HIS A 88 -1.76 8.47 -11.64
C HIS A 88 -2.35 7.06 -11.81
N TYR A 89 -1.52 6.08 -12.21
CA TYR A 89 -1.99 4.71 -12.37
C TYR A 89 -2.48 4.10 -11.06
N ARG A 90 -1.82 4.40 -9.95
CA ARG A 90 -2.28 3.95 -8.63
C ARG A 90 -3.66 4.50 -8.29
N ARG A 91 -3.93 5.77 -8.59
CA ARG A 91 -5.24 6.39 -8.41
C ARG A 91 -6.29 5.73 -9.29
N MET A 92 -5.99 5.48 -10.57
CA MET A 92 -6.89 4.79 -11.50
C MET A 92 -7.24 3.38 -11.02
N GLN A 93 -6.26 2.60 -10.58
CA GLN A 93 -6.48 1.27 -10.02
C GLN A 93 -7.39 1.30 -8.78
N LEU A 94 -7.16 2.27 -7.88
CA LEU A 94 -8.00 2.44 -6.69
C LEU A 94 -9.44 2.80 -7.07
N GLN A 95 -9.63 3.71 -8.01
CA GLN A 95 -10.96 4.09 -8.51
C GLN A 95 -11.69 2.91 -9.15
N ALA A 96 -11.01 2.16 -10.02
CA ALA A 96 -11.54 0.96 -10.64
C ALA A 96 -11.94 -0.09 -9.59
N TRP A 97 -11.12 -0.29 -8.54
CA TRP A 97 -11.44 -1.20 -7.43
C TRP A 97 -12.66 -0.74 -6.64
N ILE A 98 -12.78 0.56 -6.33
CA ILE A 98 -13.96 1.11 -5.63
C ILE A 98 -15.23 0.90 -6.47
N GLN A 99 -15.15 1.15 -7.78
CA GLN A 99 -16.27 0.93 -8.70
C GLN A 99 -16.66 -0.55 -8.80
N ALA A 100 -15.69 -1.46 -8.92
CA ALA A 100 -15.93 -2.90 -8.93
C ALA A 100 -16.59 -3.39 -7.63
N LYS A 101 -16.17 -2.84 -6.47
CA LYS A 101 -16.83 -3.09 -5.18
C LYS A 101 -18.29 -2.64 -5.18
N ARG A 102 -18.57 -1.43 -5.66
CA ARG A 102 -19.93 -0.87 -5.73
C ARG A 102 -20.86 -1.69 -6.62
N GLN A 103 -20.34 -2.26 -7.70
CA GLN A 103 -21.09 -3.10 -8.64
C GLN A 103 -21.24 -4.56 -8.17
N GLY A 104 -20.77 -4.93 -6.98
CA GLY A 104 -20.84 -6.30 -6.47
C GLY A 104 -19.95 -7.31 -7.22
N LYS A 105 -19.07 -6.85 -8.12
CA LYS A 105 -18.27 -7.69 -9.03
C LYS A 105 -16.99 -8.25 -8.39
N ILE A 106 -16.66 -7.88 -7.15
CA ILE A 106 -15.58 -8.53 -6.41
C ILE A 106 -16.17 -9.78 -5.75
N ALA A 107 -16.37 -10.82 -6.56
CA ALA A 107 -16.56 -12.16 -6.05
C ALA A 107 -15.38 -12.50 -5.13
N LYS A 108 -15.65 -13.12 -3.97
CA LYS A 108 -14.64 -13.64 -3.07
C LYS A 108 -13.67 -14.49 -3.90
N VAL A 109 -12.45 -14.01 -4.12
CA VAL A 109 -11.38 -14.86 -4.65
C VAL A 109 -11.02 -15.80 -3.52
N GLU A 110 -11.65 -16.98 -3.49
CA GLU A 110 -11.13 -18.08 -2.69
C GLU A 110 -9.77 -18.47 -3.26
N PRO A 111 -8.70 -18.46 -2.44
CA PRO A 111 -7.43 -18.97 -2.86
C PRO A 111 -7.59 -20.48 -3.01
N LYS A 112 -7.52 -20.99 -4.26
CA LYS A 112 -7.44 -22.42 -4.52
C LYS A 112 -6.23 -22.97 -3.75
N ARG A 113 -6.49 -23.74 -2.71
CA ARG A 113 -5.46 -24.57 -2.07
C ARG A 113 -5.17 -25.71 -3.06
N SER A 114 -4.02 -25.65 -3.70
CA SER A 114 -3.46 -26.83 -4.36
C SER A 114 -3.06 -27.81 -3.26
N ILE A 115 -3.67 -28.99 -3.30
CA ILE A 115 -3.23 -30.20 -2.60
C ILE A 115 -2.03 -30.76 -3.36
#